data_AF-A0A953JVL8-F1
#
_entry.id   AF-A0A953JVL8-F1
#
_cell.length_a   1.000
_cell.length_b   1.000
_cell.length_c   1.000
_cell.angle_alpha   90.00
_cell.angle_beta   90.00
_cell.angle_gamma   90.00
#
_symmetry.space_group_name_H-M   'P 1'
#
loop_
_entity.id
_entity.type
_entity.pdbx_description
1 polymer ?
#
loop_
_entity_poly.entity_id
_entity_poly.type
_entity_poly.pdbx_seq_one_letter_code
_entity_poly.pdbx_strand_id
1 'polypeptide(L)'
;MSAADDRWAPKVHPLARDAAEEDPLELMAEPVPGGDPALMLQCMLEEFAWMGWNRAQLLSLFHNPGYPMLCELRAFYGDAHVEREVDALLARQGGVLRFRETIVEEPEEEVGLDLVQIQMPPAGASSRVELAQGKE
;
A
#
# COMPACT_ATOMS: atom_id res chain seq x y z
N MET A 1 -43.03 21.23 6.97
CA MET A 1 -42.29 19.97 7.20
C MET A 1 -41.19 19.93 6.16
N SER A 2 -39.94 20.15 6.56
CA SER A 2 -38.80 20.28 5.63
C SER A 2 -38.37 18.89 5.17
N ALA A 3 -38.31 18.68 3.85
CA ALA A 3 -37.62 17.53 3.27
C ALA A 3 -36.16 17.59 3.73
N ALA A 4 -35.69 16.52 4.37
CA ALA A 4 -34.27 16.36 4.66
C ALA A 4 -33.52 16.29 3.32
N ASP A 5 -32.35 16.92 3.29
CA ASP A 5 -31.53 17.10 2.11
C ASP A 5 -30.91 15.74 1.69
N ASP A 6 -31.61 15.01 0.82
CA ASP A 6 -31.34 13.62 0.36
C ASP A 6 -30.03 13.46 -0.45
N ARG A 7 -29.16 14.47 -0.42
CA ARG A 7 -27.92 14.56 -1.21
C ARG A 7 -26.69 13.97 -0.51
N TRP A 8 -26.83 13.57 0.76
CA TRP A 8 -25.69 13.20 1.60
C TRP A 8 -25.82 11.77 2.08
N ALA A 9 -24.91 10.91 1.63
CA ALA A 9 -24.76 9.58 2.21
C ALA A 9 -24.30 9.70 3.67
N PRO A 10 -24.76 8.81 4.58
CA PRO A 10 -24.24 8.75 5.93
C PRO A 10 -22.72 8.58 5.90
N LYS A 11 -21.98 9.39 6.66
CA LYS A 11 -20.52 9.26 6.81
C LYS A 11 -20.17 8.03 7.67
N VAL A 12 -20.44 6.86 7.14
CA VAL A 12 -19.94 5.59 7.69
C VAL A 12 -18.55 5.38 7.09
N HIS A 13 -17.58 5.10 7.95
CA HIS A 13 -16.21 4.84 7.50
C HIS A 13 -16.20 3.60 6.59
N PRO A 14 -15.56 3.61 5.40
CA PRO A 14 -15.65 2.51 4.43
C PRO A 14 -15.21 1.16 5.00
N LEU A 15 -14.23 1.15 5.90
CA LEU A 15 -13.76 -0.05 6.61
C LEU A 15 -14.84 -0.72 7.47
N ALA A 16 -15.86 0.02 7.92
CA ALA A 16 -16.93 -0.49 8.77
C ALA A 16 -18.17 -0.95 7.97
N ARG A 17 -18.10 -0.88 6.63
CA ARG A 17 -19.15 -1.37 5.72
C ARG A 17 -18.72 -2.74 5.19
N ASP A 18 -19.62 -3.71 5.21
CA ASP A 18 -19.40 -4.99 4.54
C ASP A 18 -19.29 -4.77 3.02
N ALA A 19 -18.39 -5.51 2.37
CA ALA A 19 -18.32 -5.54 0.91
C ALA A 19 -19.64 -6.14 0.38
N ALA A 20 -20.33 -5.39 -0.48
CA ALA A 20 -21.50 -5.87 -1.18
C ALA A 20 -21.09 -6.75 -2.36
N GLU A 21 -21.95 -7.67 -2.78
CA GLU A 21 -21.68 -8.55 -3.93
C GLU A 21 -21.51 -7.74 -5.24
N GLU A 22 -22.07 -6.52 -5.28
CA GLU A 22 -21.95 -5.60 -6.42
C GLU A 22 -20.70 -4.72 -6.38
N ASP A 23 -19.93 -4.71 -5.29
CA ASP A 23 -18.72 -3.88 -5.19
C ASP A 23 -17.66 -4.42 -6.17
N PRO A 24 -17.14 -3.57 -7.09
CA PRO A 24 -16.17 -4.02 -8.06
C PRO A 24 -14.86 -4.42 -7.36
N LEU A 25 -14.36 -5.62 -7.67
CA LEU A 25 -13.03 -6.07 -7.26
C LEU A 25 -11.91 -5.47 -8.13
N GLU A 26 -12.30 -4.77 -9.19
CA GLU A 26 -11.39 -4.10 -10.13
C GLU A 26 -11.48 -2.58 -9.95
N LEU A 27 -10.32 -1.92 -10.06
CA LEU A 27 -10.22 -0.47 -10.00
C LEU A 27 -10.80 0.14 -11.29
N MET A 28 -11.96 0.78 -11.16
CA MET A 28 -12.64 1.50 -12.23
C MET A 28 -12.39 3.00 -12.07
N ALA A 29 -11.85 3.64 -13.10
CA ALA A 29 -11.79 5.08 -13.18
C ALA A 29 -13.04 5.62 -13.89
N GLU A 30 -13.62 6.69 -13.36
CA GLU A 30 -14.76 7.37 -13.98
C GLU A 30 -14.52 8.89 -14.03
N PRO A 31 -14.95 9.57 -15.12
CA PRO A 31 -14.83 11.00 -15.21
C PRO A 31 -15.85 11.69 -14.32
N VAL A 32 -15.39 12.62 -13.48
CA VAL A 32 -16.29 13.48 -12.70
C VAL A 32 -16.71 14.68 -13.57
N PRO A 33 -18.01 15.03 -13.64
CA PRO A 33 -18.46 16.21 -14.37
C PRO A 33 -17.75 17.48 -13.90
N GLY A 34 -17.09 18.18 -14.83
CA GLY A 34 -16.30 19.38 -14.53
C GLY A 34 -14.94 19.11 -13.86
N GLY A 35 -14.52 17.83 -13.78
CA GLY A 35 -13.20 17.45 -13.30
C GLY A 35 -12.07 17.84 -14.25
N ASP A 36 -10.83 17.81 -13.75
CA ASP A 36 -9.62 18.10 -14.52
C ASP A 36 -9.02 16.81 -15.11
N PRO A 37 -9.03 16.64 -16.45
CA PRO A 37 -8.45 15.46 -17.09
C PRO A 37 -6.94 15.34 -16.90
N ALA A 38 -6.23 16.44 -16.67
CA ALA A 38 -4.79 16.41 -16.42
C ALA A 38 -4.49 15.81 -15.05
N LEU A 39 -5.26 16.20 -14.04
CA LEU A 39 -5.19 15.60 -12.71
C LEU A 39 -5.57 14.12 -12.76
N MET A 40 -6.61 13.76 -13.51
CA MET A 40 -6.99 12.35 -13.69
C MET A 40 -5.84 11.53 -14.30
N LEU A 41 -5.20 12.03 -15.36
CA LEU A 41 -4.04 11.38 -15.97
C LEU A 41 -2.90 11.18 -14.95
N GLN A 42 -2.60 12.20 -14.15
CA GLN A 42 -1.56 12.11 -13.12
C GLN A 42 -1.89 11.07 -12.05
N CYS A 43 -3.11 11.10 -11.50
CA CYS A 43 -3.56 10.13 -10.49
C CYS A 43 -3.45 8.69 -11.01
N MET A 44 -3.94 8.43 -12.22
CA MET A 44 -3.89 7.09 -12.81
C MET A 44 -2.45 6.61 -12.99
N LEU A 45 -1.57 7.46 -13.54
CA LEU A 45 -0.17 7.09 -13.73
C LEU A 45 0.56 6.83 -12.41
N GLU A 46 0.31 7.65 -11.37
CA GLU A 46 0.89 7.48 -10.05
C GLU A 46 0.47 6.15 -9.41
N GLU A 47 -0.81 5.78 -9.52
CA GLU A 47 -1.34 4.56 -8.95
C GLU A 47 -0.65 3.31 -9.53
N PHE A 48 -0.51 3.22 -10.86
CA PHE A 48 0.20 2.10 -11.48
C PHE A 48 1.70 2.13 -11.22
N ALA A 49 2.32 3.30 -11.18
CA ALA A 49 3.74 3.42 -10.87
C ALA A 49 4.05 2.92 -9.44
N TRP A 50 3.18 3.22 -8.47
CA TRP A 50 3.31 2.72 -7.09
C TRP A 50 3.09 1.21 -6.97
N MET A 51 2.34 0.61 -7.88
CA MET A 51 2.25 -0.85 -8.02
C MET A 51 3.50 -1.48 -8.66
N GLY A 52 4.54 -0.70 -8.98
CA GLY A 52 5.81 -1.21 -9.50
C GLY A 52 5.81 -1.40 -11.02
N TRP A 53 4.93 -0.71 -11.75
CA TRP A 53 4.87 -0.78 -13.21
C TRP A 53 5.97 0.07 -13.85
N ASN A 54 6.62 -0.47 -14.89
CA ASN A 54 7.63 0.26 -15.65
C ASN A 54 7.02 1.05 -16.83
N ARG A 55 7.84 1.89 -17.48
CA ARG A 55 7.44 2.73 -18.63
C ARG A 55 6.65 1.98 -19.70
N ALA A 56 7.16 0.83 -20.17
CA ALA A 56 6.53 0.07 -21.24
C ALA A 56 5.17 -0.49 -20.81
N GLN A 57 5.09 -0.96 -19.56
CA GLN A 57 3.85 -1.44 -18.97
C GLN A 57 2.83 -0.31 -18.83
N LEU A 58 3.24 0.86 -18.32
CA LEU A 58 2.38 2.04 -18.21
C LEU A 58 1.81 2.47 -19.56
N LEU A 59 2.68 2.59 -20.58
CA LEU A 59 2.24 2.98 -21.92
C LEU A 59 1.28 1.97 -22.54
N SER A 60 1.48 0.67 -22.28
CA SER A 60 0.59 -0.37 -22.81
C SER A 60 -0.86 -0.23 -22.35
N LEU A 61 -1.09 0.36 -21.16
CA LEU A 61 -2.44 0.55 -20.61
C LEU A 61 -3.31 1.48 -21.47
N PHE A 62 -2.71 2.48 -22.11
CA PHE A 62 -3.41 3.45 -22.97
C PHE A 62 -3.88 2.87 -24.31
N HIS A 63 -3.49 1.64 -24.62
CA HIS A 63 -3.92 0.90 -25.80
C HIS A 63 -4.78 -0.31 -25.45
N ASN A 64 -5.01 -0.57 -24.16
CA ASN A 64 -5.73 -1.73 -23.70
C ASN A 64 -7.21 -1.36 -23.48
N PRO A 65 -8.17 -2.00 -24.19
CA PRO A 65 -9.60 -1.72 -24.04
C PRO A 65 -10.16 -2.04 -22.65
N GLY A 66 -9.44 -2.82 -21.82
CA GLY A 66 -9.78 -3.02 -20.41
C GLY A 66 -9.56 -1.77 -19.54
N TYR A 67 -8.90 -0.74 -20.07
CA TYR A 67 -8.68 0.54 -19.39
C TYR A 67 -9.30 1.68 -20.22
N PRO A 68 -10.64 1.77 -20.29
CA PRO A 68 -11.33 2.73 -21.16
C PRO A 68 -10.95 4.17 -20.85
N MET A 69 -10.82 4.54 -19.57
CA MET A 69 -10.40 5.90 -19.19
C MET A 69 -9.01 6.27 -19.69
N LEU A 70 -8.06 5.33 -19.68
CA LEU A 70 -6.72 5.59 -20.21
C LEU A 70 -6.79 5.72 -21.74
N CYS A 71 -7.58 4.88 -22.41
CA CYS A 71 -7.84 5.03 -23.84
C CYS A 71 -8.44 6.41 -24.18
N GLU A 72 -9.39 6.90 -23.39
CA GLU A 72 -10.00 8.22 -23.58
C GLU A 72 -9.02 9.37 -23.32
N LEU A 73 -8.22 9.29 -22.25
CA LEU A 73 -7.19 10.30 -21.96
C LEU A 73 -6.13 10.36 -23.06
N ARG A 74 -5.74 9.20 -23.61
CA ARG A 74 -4.86 9.14 -24.78
C ARG A 74 -5.52 9.77 -26.00
N ALA A 75 -6.79 9.50 -26.27
CA ALA A 75 -7.49 10.11 -27.39
C ALA A 75 -7.62 11.64 -27.23
N PHE A 76 -7.76 12.13 -25.99
CA PHE A 76 -7.86 13.55 -25.67
C PHE A 76 -6.51 14.28 -25.81
N TYR A 77 -5.42 13.72 -25.29
CA TYR A 77 -4.12 14.39 -25.24
C TYR A 77 -3.16 14.01 -26.38
N GLY A 78 -3.34 12.83 -26.97
CA GLY A 78 -2.44 12.24 -27.97
C GLY A 78 -1.25 11.50 -27.37
N ASP A 79 -0.68 10.59 -28.16
CA ASP A 79 0.43 9.70 -27.76
C ASP A 79 1.65 10.45 -27.21
N ALA A 80 2.11 11.46 -27.93
CA ALA A 80 3.30 12.22 -27.54
C ALA A 80 3.13 12.97 -26.21
N HIS A 81 1.90 13.34 -25.84
CA HIS A 81 1.65 13.95 -24.55
C HIS A 81 1.74 12.91 -23.44
N VAL A 82 1.05 11.78 -23.61
CA VAL A 82 1.06 10.67 -22.66
C VAL A 82 2.47 10.17 -22.39
N GLU A 83 3.28 9.98 -23.44
CA GLU A 83 4.67 9.55 -23.30
C GLU A 83 5.50 10.50 -22.45
N ARG A 84 5.35 11.81 -22.66
CA ARG A 84 6.05 12.82 -21.85
C ARG A 84 5.61 12.81 -20.39
N GLU A 85 4.32 12.66 -20.12
CA GLU A 85 3.82 12.61 -18.74
C GLU A 85 4.31 11.36 -18.00
N VAL A 86 4.35 10.21 -18.67
CA VAL A 86 4.94 8.98 -18.12
C VAL A 86 6.44 9.18 -17.82
N ASP A 87 7.18 9.76 -18.75
CA ASP A 87 8.62 10.01 -18.57
C ASP A 87 8.89 11.02 -17.45
N ALA A 88 8.08 12.08 -17.38
CA ALA A 88 8.17 13.08 -16.32
C ALA A 88 7.85 12.49 -14.93
N LEU A 89 6.84 11.62 -14.84
CA LEU A 89 6.48 10.95 -13.60
C LEU A 89 7.61 10.05 -13.11
N LEU A 90 8.12 9.17 -13.97
CA LEU A 90 9.17 8.22 -13.59
C LEU A 90 10.48 8.92 -13.23
N ALA A 91 10.80 10.03 -13.91
CA ALA A 91 11.94 10.88 -13.56
C ALA A 91 11.76 11.51 -12.18
N ARG A 92 10.55 12.00 -11.85
CA ARG A 92 10.23 12.59 -10.54
C ARG A 92 10.35 11.57 -9.40
N GLN A 93 9.90 10.34 -9.62
CA GLN A 93 9.91 9.28 -8.61
C GLN A 93 11.29 8.62 -8.44
N GLY A 94 12.23 8.86 -9.35
CA GLY A 94 13.56 8.26 -9.30
C GLY A 94 13.61 6.78 -9.72
N GLY A 95 12.56 6.29 -10.39
CA GLY A 95 12.45 4.92 -10.88
C GLY A 95 11.20 4.19 -10.39
N VAL A 96 11.24 2.85 -10.47
CA VAL A 96 10.12 1.97 -10.12
C VAL A 96 10.41 1.27 -8.80
N LEU A 97 9.50 1.38 -7.84
CA LEU A 97 9.61 0.67 -6.55
C LEU A 97 9.54 -0.84 -6.75
N ARG A 98 10.46 -1.57 -6.12
CA ARG A 98 10.52 -3.04 -6.16
C ARG A 98 10.71 -3.56 -4.74
N PHE A 99 9.84 -4.49 -4.35
CA PHE A 99 9.90 -5.15 -3.06
C PHE A 99 10.36 -6.60 -3.25
N ARG A 100 11.23 -7.07 -2.35
CA ARG A 100 11.60 -8.48 -2.23
C ARG A 100 11.21 -8.92 -0.83
N GLU A 101 10.19 -9.75 -0.75
CA GLU A 101 9.81 -10.40 0.50
C GLU A 101 10.71 -11.62 0.75
N THR A 102 11.08 -11.84 1.99
CA THR A 102 11.75 -13.07 2.43
C THR A 102 11.11 -13.48 3.73
N ILE A 103 10.35 -14.57 3.67
CA ILE A 103 9.75 -15.19 4.85
C ILE A 103 10.85 -16.03 5.48
N VAL A 104 11.23 -15.66 6.70
CA VAL A 104 12.14 -16.47 7.53
C VAL A 104 11.25 -17.14 8.56
N GLU A 105 11.15 -18.48 8.49
CA GLU A 105 10.52 -19.25 9.56
C GLU A 105 11.42 -19.13 10.80
N GLU A 106 10.85 -18.70 11.93
CA GLU A 106 11.56 -18.74 13.20
C GLU A 106 11.95 -20.19 13.47
N PRO A 107 13.21 -20.47 13.87
CA PRO A 107 13.55 -21.81 14.29
C PRO A 107 12.62 -22.23 15.44
N GLU A 108 12.06 -23.43 15.36
CA GLU A 108 11.36 -24.03 16.50
C GLU A 108 12.33 -24.01 17.68
N GLU A 109 12.11 -23.12 18.65
CA GLU A 109 12.82 -23.20 19.91
C GLU A 109 12.44 -24.56 20.53
N GLU A 110 13.38 -25.51 20.54
CA GLU A 110 13.32 -26.58 21.53
C GLU A 110 13.30 -25.85 22.88
N VAL A 111 12.13 -25.79 23.51
CA VAL A 111 11.97 -25.29 24.88
C VAL A 111 12.65 -26.32 25.80
N GLY A 112 13.98 -26.34 25.78
CA GLY A 112 14.80 -26.92 26.82
C GLY A 112 14.54 -26.09 28.07
N LEU A 113 13.85 -26.68 29.04
CA LEU A 113 13.72 -26.08 30.35
C LEU A 113 15.12 -25.93 30.97
N ASP A 114 15.70 -24.73 30.90
CA ASP A 114 16.90 -24.41 31.65
C ASP A 114 16.56 -24.48 33.14
N LEU A 115 17.05 -25.54 33.79
CA LEU A 115 16.83 -25.82 35.19
C LEU A 115 17.71 -24.89 36.04
N VAL A 116 17.17 -23.71 36.37
CA VAL A 116 17.86 -22.77 37.26
C VAL A 116 17.74 -23.26 38.70
N GLN A 117 18.82 -23.84 39.23
CA GLN A 117 18.91 -24.21 40.65
C GLN A 117 19.20 -22.97 41.50
N ILE A 118 18.17 -22.40 42.11
CA ILE A 118 18.32 -21.32 43.10
C ILE A 118 18.64 -21.96 44.46
N GLN A 119 19.87 -21.76 44.94
CA GLN A 119 20.20 -22.05 46.35
C GLN A 119 19.67 -20.90 47.21
N MET A 120 18.74 -21.21 48.12
CA MET A 120 18.36 -20.26 49.15
C MET A 120 19.46 -20.16 50.20
N PRO A 121 19.98 -18.95 50.49
CA PRO A 121 20.85 -18.77 51.63
C PRO A 121 20.09 -19.06 52.93
N PRO A 122 20.76 -19.55 53.98
CA PRO A 122 20.13 -19.76 55.28
C PRO A 122 19.56 -18.43 55.81
N ALA A 123 18.41 -18.52 56.47
CA ALA A 123 17.67 -17.36 56.95
C ALA A 123 18.56 -16.43 57.78
N GLY A 124 18.83 -15.22 57.26
CA GLY A 124 19.58 -14.16 57.94
C GLY A 124 20.79 -13.59 57.20
N ALA A 125 21.21 -14.16 56.07
CA ALA A 125 22.29 -13.58 55.27
C ALA A 125 21.75 -12.55 54.25
N SER A 126 22.24 -11.30 54.32
CA SER A 126 21.93 -10.25 53.35
C SER A 126 22.71 -10.47 52.06
N SER A 127 21.99 -10.66 50.94
CA SER A 127 22.59 -10.86 49.62
C SER A 127 23.05 -9.54 49.02
N ARG A 128 24.34 -9.44 48.66
CA ARG A 128 24.86 -8.41 47.75
C ARG A 128 24.85 -9.00 46.35
N VAL A 129 24.08 -8.39 45.43
CA VAL A 129 24.05 -8.80 44.03
C VAL A 129 25.27 -8.20 43.33
N GLU A 130 26.21 -9.04 42.92
CA GLU A 130 27.24 -8.64 41.95
C GLU A 130 26.81 -9.14 40.57
N LEU A 131 26.63 -8.18 39.65
CA LEU A 131 26.42 -8.44 38.24
C LEU A 131 27.76 -8.86 37.63
N ALA A 132 27.94 -10.15 37.37
CA ALA A 132 29.01 -10.62 36.51
C ALA A 132 28.63 -10.34 35.05
N GLN A 133 29.31 -9.37 34.43
CA GLN A 133 29.36 -9.25 32.99
C GLN A 133 30.40 -10.23 32.41
N GLY A 134 30.00 -10.95 31.37
CA GLY A 134 30.85 -11.60 30.36
C GLY A 134 29.92 -12.07 29.23
N LYS A 135 30.06 -11.78 27.92
CA LYS A 135 31.25 -11.61 27.05
C LYS A 135 32.27 -12.72 27.30
N GLU A 136 32.53 -13.67 26.41
CA GLU A 136 32.22 -13.91 24.98
C GLU A 136 31.88 -15.38 24.77
#